data_AF-A0A5K0ZRH4-F1
#
_entry.id   AF-A0A5K0ZRH4-F1
#
_cell.length_a   1.000
_cell.length_b   1.000
_cell.length_c   1.000
_cell.angle_alpha   90.00
_cell.angle_beta   90.00
_cell.angle_gamma   90.00
#
_symmetry.space_group_name_H-M   'P 1'
#
loop_
_entity.id
_entity.type
_entity.pdbx_description
1 polymer ?
#
loop_
_entity_poly.entity_id
_entity_poly.type
_entity_poly.pdbx_seq_one_letter_code
_entity_poly.pdbx_strand_id
1 'polypeptide(L)'
;VCTQRSWKRPYGVGLLVAGLDESGAHLYYNCPSGNYFEYQAFAIGSRSQAAKTYLERKFETFNDCSREELIKHGLFAIKETLQGEQLSNSSCTVAILGKDEPFQIIDQKTLQQLIDTLEPKEEASDQSAMEEDKSPDVAPMDI
;
A
#
# COMPACT_ATOMS: atom_id res chain seq x y z
N VAL A 1 -14.44 25.02 -0.38
CA VAL A 1 -15.08 25.98 0.57
C VAL A 1 -14.25 26.21 1.85
N CYS A 2 -13.66 25.18 2.48
CA CYS A 2 -12.88 25.35 3.71
C CYS A 2 -11.42 25.82 3.50
N THR A 3 -10.87 25.70 2.29
CA THR A 3 -9.52 26.20 1.92
C THR A 3 -9.50 27.62 1.36
N GLN A 4 -10.66 28.18 0.99
CA GLN A 4 -10.76 29.50 0.32
C GLN A 4 -11.24 30.62 1.23
N ARG A 5 -11.77 30.31 2.43
CA ARG A 5 -12.29 31.32 3.37
C ARG A 5 -11.30 31.55 4.50
N SER A 6 -10.84 32.79 4.69
CA SER A 6 -9.82 33.19 5.67
C SER A 6 -10.08 32.71 7.11
N TRP A 7 -11.36 32.62 7.53
CA TRP A 7 -11.73 32.18 8.89
C TRP A 7 -11.94 30.66 9.03
N LYS A 8 -11.82 29.88 7.95
CA LYS A 8 -11.99 28.41 7.99
C LYS A 8 -10.63 27.72 7.92
N ARG A 9 -10.49 26.65 8.68
CA ARG A 9 -9.34 25.75 8.58
C ARG A 9 -9.65 24.63 7.58
N PRO A 10 -8.69 24.19 6.76
CA PRO A 10 -8.84 22.99 5.94
C PRO A 10 -9.11 21.76 6.80
N TYR A 11 -9.80 20.78 6.23
CA TYR A 11 -9.96 19.48 6.89
C TYR A 11 -8.62 18.75 6.86
N GLY A 12 -7.99 18.55 8.02
CA GLY A 12 -6.70 17.88 8.17
C GLY A 12 -6.77 16.36 8.01
N VAL A 13 -7.61 15.85 7.11
CA VAL A 13 -7.82 14.42 6.87
C VAL A 13 -7.66 14.13 5.39
N GLY A 14 -6.84 13.11 5.08
CA GLY A 14 -6.81 12.49 3.76
C GLY A 14 -7.76 11.30 3.76
N LEU A 15 -8.57 11.15 2.70
CA LEU A 15 -9.49 10.03 2.58
C LEU A 15 -9.06 9.14 1.41
N LEU A 16 -9.08 7.83 1.65
CA LEU A 16 -9.11 6.84 0.58
C LEU A 16 -10.55 6.36 0.44
N VAL A 17 -11.11 6.56 -0.73
CA VAL A 17 -12.50 6.19 -1.04
C VAL A 17 -12.44 5.09 -2.09
N ALA A 18 -12.72 3.87 -1.64
CA ALA A 18 -12.90 2.72 -2.53
C ALA A 18 -14.39 2.56 -2.86
N GLY A 19 -14.70 2.31 -4.12
CA GLY A 19 -16.07 2.09 -4.59
C GLY A 19 -16.09 1.15 -5.79
N LEU A 20 -17.26 0.59 -6.06
CA LEU A 20 -17.51 -0.19 -7.26
C LEU A 20 -18.73 0.40 -7.97
N ASP A 21 -18.58 0.63 -9.27
CA ASP A 21 -19.66 1.04 -10.15
C ASP A 21 -19.77 0.08 -11.36
N GLU A 22 -20.53 0.49 -12.38
CA GLU A 22 -20.71 -0.31 -13.60
C GLU A 22 -19.43 -0.45 -14.43
N SER A 23 -18.48 0.49 -14.29
CA SER A 23 -17.21 0.52 -15.01
C SER A 23 -16.09 -0.23 -14.30
N GLY A 24 -16.20 -0.43 -12.98
CA GLY A 24 -15.32 -1.32 -12.23
C GLY A 24 -15.06 -0.86 -10.80
N ALA A 25 -13.91 -1.28 -10.26
CA ALA A 25 -13.44 -0.86 -8.95
C ALA A 25 -12.62 0.42 -9.08
N HIS A 26 -12.94 1.42 -8.25
CA HIS A 26 -12.29 2.72 -8.23
C HIS A 26 -11.74 3.03 -6.85
N LEU A 27 -10.54 3.61 -6.81
CA LEU A 27 -9.91 4.09 -5.59
C LEU A 27 -9.53 5.57 -5.75
N TYR A 28 -10.18 6.43 -4.97
CA TYR A 28 -9.94 7.87 -4.97
C TYR A 28 -9.20 8.30 -3.71
N TYR A 29 -8.09 9.00 -3.91
CA TYR A 29 -7.43 9.74 -2.83
C TYR A 29 -7.91 11.19 -2.83
N ASN A 30 -8.47 11.62 -1.71
CA ASN A 30 -8.87 13.00 -1.48
C ASN A 30 -7.85 13.68 -0.57
N CYS A 31 -7.20 14.72 -1.11
CA CYS A 31 -6.25 15.55 -0.38
C CYS A 31 -6.98 16.69 0.36
N PRO A 32 -6.53 17.07 1.58
CA PRO A 32 -7.00 18.26 2.31
C PRO A 32 -7.07 19.56 1.49
N SER A 33 -6.27 19.69 0.42
CA SER A 33 -6.27 20.84 -0.48
C SER A 33 -7.57 20.98 -1.30
N GLY A 34 -8.35 19.90 -1.41
CA GLY A 34 -9.52 19.79 -2.29
C GLY A 34 -9.22 19.11 -3.62
N ASN A 35 -7.97 18.69 -3.86
CA ASN A 35 -7.63 17.88 -5.02
C ASN A 35 -8.00 16.41 -4.75
N TYR A 36 -8.49 15.73 -5.77
CA TYR A 36 -8.72 14.29 -5.74
C TYR A 36 -8.08 13.64 -6.97
N PHE A 37 -7.62 12.41 -6.79
CA PHE A 37 -6.99 11.62 -7.85
C PHE A 37 -7.45 10.19 -7.77
N GLU A 38 -7.64 9.57 -8.94
CA GLU A 38 -7.92 8.15 -9.07
C GLU A 38 -6.61 7.37 -9.14
N TYR A 39 -6.54 6.26 -8.41
CA TYR A 39 -5.38 5.38 -8.37
C TYR A 39 -5.83 3.92 -8.51
N GLN A 40 -4.95 3.07 -9.04
CA GLN A 40 -5.14 1.62 -8.98
C GLN A 40 -4.75 1.06 -7.61
N ALA A 41 -3.69 1.61 -7.02
CA ALA A 41 -3.26 1.31 -5.66
C ALA A 41 -2.62 2.55 -5.04
N PHE A 42 -2.92 2.82 -3.77
CA PHE A 42 -2.35 3.97 -3.08
C PHE A 42 -2.31 3.74 -1.57
N ALA A 43 -1.32 4.35 -0.91
CA ALA A 43 -1.17 4.33 0.54
C ALA A 43 -1.03 5.76 1.08
N ILE A 44 -1.60 6.00 2.26
CA ILE A 44 -1.52 7.29 2.98
C ILE A 44 -1.08 7.07 4.42
N GLY A 45 -0.69 8.14 5.11
CA GLY A 45 -0.33 8.10 6.53
C GLY A 45 1.17 8.03 6.78
N SER A 46 1.55 7.59 7.98
CA SER A 46 2.94 7.54 8.42
C SER A 46 3.73 6.51 7.62
N ARG A 47 4.90 6.90 7.11
CA ARG A 47 5.81 6.00 6.37
C ARG A 47 5.16 5.33 5.15
N SER A 48 4.10 5.92 4.60
CA SER A 48 3.40 5.39 3.43
C SER A 48 4.29 5.30 2.18
N GLN A 49 5.46 5.95 2.16
CA GLN A 49 6.40 5.86 1.05
C GLN A 49 6.92 4.43 0.84
N ALA A 50 7.17 3.67 1.91
CA ALA A 50 7.59 2.27 1.80
C ALA A 50 6.50 1.40 1.14
N ALA A 51 5.25 1.54 1.61
CA ALA A 51 4.09 0.90 1.00
C ALA A 51 3.92 1.28 -0.48
N LYS A 52 4.06 2.58 -0.82
CA LYS A 52 3.95 3.04 -2.22
C LYS A 52 5.00 2.40 -3.11
N THR A 53 6.26 2.35 -2.67
CA THR A 53 7.34 1.69 -3.43
C THR A 53 7.03 0.22 -3.70
N TYR A 54 6.47 -0.50 -2.73
CA TYR A 54 6.04 -1.89 -2.93
C TYR A 54 4.90 -1.98 -3.96
N LEU A 55 3.87 -1.15 -3.81
CA LEU A 55 2.71 -1.13 -4.71
C LEU A 55 3.11 -0.75 -6.14
N GLU A 56 4.02 0.22 -6.32
CA GLU A 56 4.57 0.62 -7.62
C GLU A 56 5.31 -0.51 -8.34
N ARG A 57 5.85 -1.50 -7.63
CA ARG A 57 6.50 -2.67 -8.24
C ARG A 57 5.52 -3.78 -8.63
N LYS A 58 4.34 -3.82 -8.02
CA LYS A 58 3.38 -4.91 -8.14
C LYS A 58 2.06 -4.52 -8.80
N PHE A 59 1.80 -3.23 -9.03
CA PHE A 59 0.49 -2.80 -9.52
C PHE A 59 0.08 -3.42 -10.85
N GLU A 60 1.03 -3.70 -11.75
CA GLU A 60 0.75 -4.34 -13.04
C GLU A 60 0.16 -5.74 -12.90
N THR A 61 0.50 -6.46 -11.81
CA THR A 61 0.00 -7.83 -11.58
C THR A 61 -1.39 -7.86 -10.97
N PHE A 62 -1.91 -6.74 -10.44
CA PHE A 62 -3.18 -6.71 -9.70
C PHE A 62 -4.41 -7.05 -10.52
N ASN A 63 -4.37 -6.85 -11.85
CA ASN A 63 -5.49 -7.19 -12.72
C ASN A 63 -5.68 -8.71 -12.87
N ASP A 64 -4.60 -9.48 -12.72
CA ASP A 64 -4.62 -10.95 -12.84
C ASP A 64 -4.68 -11.65 -11.47
N CYS A 65 -4.55 -10.89 -10.38
CA CYS A 65 -4.57 -11.43 -9.03
C CYS A 65 -5.97 -11.87 -8.59
N SER A 66 -6.01 -12.99 -7.88
CA SER A 66 -7.19 -13.40 -7.12
C SER A 66 -7.46 -12.46 -5.93
N ARG A 67 -8.68 -12.49 -5.42
CA ARG A 67 -9.09 -11.75 -4.21
C ARG A 67 -8.11 -11.98 -3.05
N GLU A 68 -7.72 -13.23 -2.81
CA GLU A 68 -6.84 -13.59 -1.69
C GLU A 68 -5.42 -13.05 -1.89
N GLU A 69 -4.91 -13.06 -3.12
CA GLU A 69 -3.60 -12.48 -3.46
C GLU A 69 -3.59 -10.96 -3.31
N LEU A 70 -4.67 -10.27 -3.68
CA LEU A 70 -4.80 -8.82 -3.47
C LEU A 70 -4.76 -8.46 -1.98
N ILE A 71 -5.42 -9.24 -1.13
CA ILE A 71 -5.37 -9.04 0.32
C ILE A 71 -3.94 -9.26 0.83
N LYS A 72 -3.23 -10.29 0.34
CA LYS A 72 -1.83 -10.54 0.69
C LYS A 72 -0.94 -9.37 0.30
N HIS A 73 -1.08 -8.82 -0.91
CA HIS A 73 -0.34 -7.63 -1.35
C HIS A 73 -0.61 -6.41 -0.46
N GLY A 74 -1.86 -6.19 -0.05
CA GLY A 74 -2.22 -5.14 0.89
C GLY A 74 -1.55 -5.31 2.25
N LEU A 75 -1.55 -6.54 2.79
CA LEU A 75 -0.91 -6.86 4.07
C LEU A 75 0.62 -6.71 4.00
N PHE A 76 1.24 -7.12 2.89
CA PHE A 76 2.68 -6.90 2.65
C PHE A 76 3.02 -5.41 2.59
N ALA A 77 2.24 -4.62 1.86
CA ALA A 77 2.45 -3.18 1.78
C ALA A 77 2.36 -2.52 3.18
N ILE A 78 1.47 -2.99 4.06
CA ILE A 78 1.38 -2.51 5.45
C ILE A 78 2.58 -3.00 6.26
N LYS A 79 3.01 -4.26 6.10
CA LYS A 79 4.17 -4.82 6.80
C LYS A 79 5.45 -4.02 6.54
N GLU A 80 5.68 -3.58 5.30
CA GLU A 80 6.81 -2.70 4.93
C GLU A 80 6.79 -1.34 5.67
N THR A 81 5.63 -0.92 6.15
CA THR A 81 5.50 0.31 6.94
C THR A 81 5.75 0.09 8.42
N LEU A 82 5.80 -1.15 8.91
CA LEU A 82 6.07 -1.48 10.31
C LEU A 82 7.58 -1.51 10.58
N GLN A 83 8.00 -1.01 11.75
CA GLN A 83 9.42 -0.81 12.09
C GLN A 83 10.02 -2.05 12.76
N GLY A 84 9.84 -3.23 12.16
CA GLY A 84 10.21 -4.51 12.76
C GLY A 84 9.20 -5.05 13.78
N GLU A 85 8.01 -4.44 13.87
CA GLU A 85 6.87 -5.01 14.57
C GLU A 85 6.14 -6.02 13.69
N GLN A 86 5.65 -7.11 14.28
CA GLN A 86 4.82 -8.07 13.58
C GLN A 86 3.39 -7.56 13.42
N LEU A 87 2.78 -7.90 12.30
CA LEU A 87 1.40 -7.53 12.00
C LEU A 87 0.47 -8.44 12.82
N SER A 88 -0.46 -7.85 13.56
CA SER A 88 -1.40 -8.58 14.42
C SER A 88 -2.83 -8.17 14.12
N ASN A 89 -3.81 -8.96 14.56
CA ASN A 89 -5.25 -8.66 14.37
C ASN A 89 -5.69 -7.35 15.02
N SER A 90 -4.91 -6.85 15.98
CA SER A 90 -5.20 -5.61 16.69
C SER A 90 -4.63 -4.38 15.98
N SER A 91 -3.56 -4.54 15.21
CA SER A 91 -2.87 -3.44 14.53
C SER A 91 -3.34 -3.20 13.10
N CYS A 92 -4.01 -4.19 12.50
CA CYS A 92 -4.50 -4.09 11.12
C CYS A 92 -6.01 -4.32 11.03
N THR A 93 -6.67 -3.59 10.15
CA THR A 93 -8.06 -3.80 9.75
C THR A 93 -8.11 -3.83 8.24
N VAL A 94 -8.77 -4.86 7.70
CA VAL A 94 -8.92 -5.03 6.25
C VAL A 94 -10.40 -4.94 5.93
N ALA A 95 -10.73 -4.17 4.91
CA ALA A 95 -12.08 -4.11 4.35
C ALA A 95 -12.03 -4.46 2.87
N ILE A 96 -13.01 -5.22 2.42
CA ILE A 96 -13.12 -5.71 1.04
C ILE A 96 -14.42 -5.18 0.44
N LEU A 97 -14.37 -4.89 -0.85
CA LEU A 97 -15.52 -4.56 -1.67
C LEU A 97 -15.30 -5.16 -3.07
N GLY A 98 -16.33 -5.80 -3.64
CA GLY A 98 -16.24 -6.47 -4.92
C GLY A 98 -17.59 -6.53 -5.64
N LYS A 99 -17.61 -7.08 -6.87
CA LYS A 99 -18.81 -7.12 -7.73
C LYS A 99 -19.99 -7.86 -7.13
N ASP A 100 -19.70 -8.96 -6.44
CA ASP A 100 -20.70 -9.83 -5.83
C ASP A 100 -20.60 -9.82 -4.29
N GLU A 101 -19.80 -8.91 -3.72
CA GLU A 101 -19.57 -8.81 -2.28
C GLU A 101 -19.73 -7.36 -1.80
N PRO A 102 -20.72 -7.07 -0.93
CA PRO A 102 -20.88 -5.73 -0.37
C PRO A 102 -19.66 -5.37 0.49
N PHE A 103 -19.51 -4.08 0.79
CA PHE A 103 -18.47 -3.61 1.70
C PHE A 103 -18.51 -4.39 3.02
N GLN A 104 -17.45 -5.14 3.31
CA GLN A 104 -17.32 -5.93 4.52
C GLN A 104 -15.95 -5.70 5.15
N ILE A 105 -15.95 -5.48 6.46
CA ILE A 105 -14.74 -5.49 7.28
C ILE A 105 -14.49 -6.95 7.70
N ILE A 106 -13.29 -7.43 7.45
CA ILE A 106 -12.91 -8.81 7.78
C ILE A 106 -12.85 -8.97 9.30
N ASP A 107 -13.42 -10.07 9.80
CA ASP A 107 -13.33 -10.45 11.22
C ASP A 107 -11.90 -10.75 11.63
N GLN A 108 -11.56 -10.42 12.88
CA GLN A 108 -10.22 -10.63 13.45
C GLN A 108 -9.74 -12.08 13.36
N LYS A 109 -10.65 -13.07 13.42
CA LYS A 109 -10.31 -14.49 13.30
C LYS A 109 -9.82 -14.86 11.91
N THR A 110 -10.53 -14.39 10.87
CA THR A 110 -10.17 -14.62 9.47
C THR A 110 -8.91 -13.85 9.10
N LEU A 111 -8.75 -12.65 9.66
CA LEU A 111 -7.53 -11.86 9.50
C LEU A 111 -6.31 -12.60 10.06
N GLN A 112 -6.40 -13.21 11.25
CA GLN A 112 -5.29 -14.00 11.81
C GLN A 112 -4.89 -15.14 10.88
N GLN A 113 -5.86 -15.87 10.32
CA GLN A 113 -5.57 -16.98 9.40
C GLN A 113 -4.83 -16.50 8.15
N LEU A 114 -5.19 -15.33 7.64
CA LEU A 114 -4.51 -14.71 6.49
C LEU A 114 -3.09 -14.28 6.83
N ILE A 115 -2.88 -13.74 8.04
CA ILE A 115 -1.55 -13.37 8.56
C ILE A 115 -0.69 -14.62 8.76
N ASP A 116 -1.23 -15.67 9.38
CA ASP A 116 -0.50 -16.93 9.61
C ASP A 116 -0.10 -17.60 8.29
N THR A 117 -0.89 -17.41 7.23
CA THR A 117 -0.59 -17.88 5.87
C THR A 117 0.50 -17.05 5.19
N LEU A 118 0.69 -15.80 5.63
CA LEU A 118 1.76 -14.91 5.16
C LEU A 118 3.10 -15.15 5.89
N GLU A 119 3.06 -15.61 7.14
CA GLU A 119 4.26 -15.85 7.95
C GLU A 119 5.06 -17.17 7.71
N PRO A 120 4.74 -18.11 6.79
CA PRO A 120 5.67 -19.18 6.44
C PRO A 120 6.54 -18.78 5.23
N LYS A 121 7.85 -18.54 5.49
CA LYS A 121 8.99 -18.34 4.56
C LYS A 121 9.21 -16.93 3.96
N GLU A 122 9.64 -15.98 4.78
CA GLU A 122 10.38 -14.79 4.33
C GLU A 122 11.78 -14.69 4.97
N GLU A 123 12.56 -15.76 4.93
CA GLU A 123 14.02 -15.67 5.15
C GLU A 123 14.84 -15.90 3.87
N ALA A 124 14.22 -16.02 2.70
CA ALA A 124 14.97 -16.31 1.48
C ALA A 124 14.30 -15.76 0.21
N SER A 125 14.43 -14.46 -0.08
CA SER A 125 14.59 -13.95 -1.46
C SER A 125 14.51 -12.41 -1.57
N ASP A 126 15.29 -11.62 -0.83
CA ASP A 126 15.49 -10.19 -1.22
C ASP A 126 16.77 -9.58 -0.59
N GLN A 127 17.88 -10.33 -0.60
CA GLN A 127 19.21 -9.79 -0.26
C GLN A 127 20.26 -9.93 -1.37
N SER A 128 19.89 -10.44 -2.56
CA SER A 128 20.86 -10.73 -3.63
C SER A 128 20.78 -9.80 -4.85
N ALA A 129 20.33 -8.55 -4.68
CA ALA A 129 20.22 -7.60 -5.80
C ALA A 129 20.88 -6.22 -5.55
N MET A 130 21.68 -6.07 -4.50
CA MET A 130 22.42 -4.83 -4.21
C MET A 130 23.91 -5.07 -3.91
N GLU A 131 24.58 -5.92 -4.68
CA GLU A 131 26.05 -5.99 -4.69
C GLU A 131 26.50 -6.53 -6.06
N GLU A 132 26.59 -5.66 -7.07
CA GLU A 132 27.51 -5.74 -8.23
C GLU A 132 27.17 -4.64 -9.25
N ASP A 133 27.60 -3.40 -8.97
CA ASP A 133 28.12 -2.53 -10.04
C ASP A 133 29.06 -1.47 -9.45
N LYS A 134 30.23 -1.93 -8.99
CA LYS A 134 31.37 -1.05 -8.78
C LYS A 134 32.63 -1.75 -9.29
N SER A 135 32.85 -1.63 -10.59
CA SER A 135 34.13 -1.97 -11.22
C SER A 135 34.70 -0.71 -11.91
N PRO A 136 36.00 -0.64 -12.19
CA PRO A 136 36.94 0.04 -11.28
C PRO A 136 37.78 1.13 -11.98
N ASP A 137 38.54 1.87 -11.15
CA ASP A 137 39.86 2.45 -11.48
C ASP A 137 39.94 3.48 -12.64
N VAL A 138 39.94 4.77 -12.28
CA VAL A 138 40.50 5.83 -13.15
C VAL A 138 41.75 6.37 -12.47
N ALA A 139 42.89 6.03 -13.07
CA ALA A 139 44.26 6.35 -12.65
C ALA A 139 44.50 7.88 -12.48
N PRO A 140 45.50 8.29 -11.66
CA PRO A 140 45.76 9.69 -11.35
C PRO A 140 46.33 10.45 -12.56
N MET A 141 45.77 11.62 -12.85
CA MET A 141 46.26 12.51 -13.90
C MET A 141 47.33 13.44 -13.31
N ASP A 142 48.60 13.10 -13.50
CA ASP A 142 49.71 14.06 -13.47
C ASP A 142 49.75 14.81 -14.82
N ILE A 143 49.73 16.15 -14.78
CA ILE A 143 50.47 17.15 -15.59
C ILE A 143 50.17 18.54 -15.04
#